data_AF-A0A840B1C6-F1
#
_entry.id   AF-A0A840B1C6-F1
#
_cell.length_a   1.000
_cell.length_b   1.000
_cell.length_c   1.000
_cell.angle_alpha   90.00
_cell.angle_beta   90.00
_cell.angle_gamma   90.00
#
_symmetry.space_group_name_H-M   'P 1'
#
loop_
_entity.id
_entity.type
_entity.pdbx_description
1 polymer ?
#
loop_
_entity_poly.entity_id
_entity_poly.type
_entity_poly.pdbx_seq_one_letter_code
_entity_poly.pdbx_strand_id
1 'polypeptide(L)'
;MKKSIMILAATLSLATLGACDGAKENAQEDQADAVRENAEVQADAMEEKADATDTQVDGLDSTTENKMEADAQAVREKGEAKADAMEDAADRQDK
;
A
#
# COMPACT_ATOMS: atom_id res chain seq x y z
N MET A 1 11.40 0.65 45.69
CA MET A 1 12.39 -0.15 46.44
C MET A 1 12.91 -1.25 45.53
N LYS A 2 14.26 -1.34 45.39
CA LYS A 2 15.07 -2.53 45.03
C LYS A 2 14.79 -3.16 43.64
N LYS A 3 15.59 -2.86 42.61
CA LYS A 3 16.88 -3.49 42.23
C LYS A 3 16.76 -4.97 41.83
N SER A 4 16.94 -5.24 40.52
CA SER A 4 17.58 -6.41 39.88
C SER A 4 17.58 -6.15 38.36
N ILE A 5 18.61 -5.58 37.73
CA ILE A 5 19.78 -6.26 37.13
C ILE A 5 19.50 -7.71 36.74
N MET A 6 19.37 -7.98 35.45
CA MET A 6 19.92 -9.17 34.77
C MET A 6 20.02 -8.87 33.28
N ILE A 7 21.24 -8.60 32.85
CA ILE A 7 21.69 -8.62 31.46
C ILE A 7 21.48 -10.04 30.95
N LEU A 8 20.61 -10.22 29.96
CA LEU A 8 20.70 -11.37 29.07
C LEU A 8 21.20 -10.85 27.73
N ALA A 9 22.53 -10.84 27.62
CA ALA A 9 23.20 -10.78 26.33
C ALA A 9 22.79 -12.05 25.56
N ALA A 10 21.69 -11.95 24.81
CA ALA A 10 21.45 -12.86 23.70
C ALA A 10 22.50 -12.47 22.66
N THR A 11 23.65 -13.15 22.71
CA THR A 11 24.55 -13.26 21.58
C THR A 11 23.70 -13.71 20.41
N LEU A 12 23.32 -12.76 19.56
CA LEU A 12 22.72 -13.05 18.27
C LEU A 12 23.83 -13.69 17.45
N SER A 13 23.96 -14.99 17.65
CA SER A 13 24.75 -15.91 16.87
C SER A 13 24.57 -15.55 15.41
N LEU A 14 25.70 -15.41 14.72
CA LEU A 14 25.88 -15.23 13.28
C LEU A 14 24.98 -16.21 12.50
N ALA A 15 23.70 -15.88 12.39
CA ALA A 15 22.77 -16.49 11.47
C ALA A 15 23.11 -15.90 10.10
N THR A 16 23.98 -16.62 9.39
CA THR A 16 23.79 -16.96 7.99
C THR A 16 23.17 -15.84 7.14
N LEU A 17 24.04 -15.09 6.48
CA LEU A 17 23.76 -14.02 5.51
C LEU A 17 22.87 -14.40 4.30
N GLY A 18 22.16 -15.54 4.32
CA GLY A 18 21.25 -15.99 3.26
C GLY A 18 19.78 -16.15 3.70
N ALA A 19 19.42 -15.81 4.94
CA ALA A 19 18.02 -15.87 5.43
C ALA A 19 17.43 -14.47 5.75
N CYS A 20 18.23 -13.40 5.63
CA CYS A 20 17.75 -12.03 5.77
C CYS A 20 17.23 -11.42 4.45
N ASP A 21 17.46 -12.06 3.30
CA ASP A 21 17.07 -11.51 2.00
C ASP A 21 15.55 -11.56 1.79
N GLY A 22 14.92 -12.74 1.88
CA GLY A 22 13.47 -12.86 1.78
C GLY A 22 12.68 -12.12 2.88
N ALA A 23 13.24 -11.90 4.07
CA ALA A 23 12.56 -11.10 5.10
C ALA A 23 12.48 -9.61 4.73
N LYS A 24 13.46 -9.12 3.97
CA LYS A 24 13.50 -7.75 3.48
C LYS A 24 12.62 -7.59 2.24
N GLU A 25 12.68 -8.54 1.31
CA GLU A 25 11.78 -8.63 0.15
C GLU A 25 10.32 -8.59 0.59
N ASN A 26 9.90 -9.52 1.46
CA ASN A 26 8.55 -9.56 2.01
C ASN A 26 8.12 -8.22 2.64
N ALA A 27 9.02 -7.57 3.39
CA ALA A 27 8.71 -6.27 4.00
C ALA A 27 8.58 -5.12 2.98
N GLN A 28 9.19 -5.25 1.79
CA GLN A 28 9.01 -4.31 0.69
C GLN A 28 7.72 -4.59 -0.10
N GLU A 29 7.38 -5.86 -0.31
CA GLU A 29 6.10 -6.28 -0.89
C GLU A 29 4.92 -5.85 0.00
N ASP A 30 4.99 -6.08 1.31
CA ASP A 30 3.98 -5.61 2.27
C ASP A 30 3.76 -4.08 2.18
N GLN A 31 4.82 -3.32 1.90
CA GLN A 31 4.71 -1.87 1.70
C GLN A 31 4.09 -1.50 0.36
N ALA A 32 4.36 -2.28 -0.69
CA ALA A 32 3.73 -2.11 -1.99
C ALA A 32 2.22 -2.38 -1.91
N ASP A 33 1.82 -3.45 -1.22
CA ASP A 33 0.42 -3.77 -0.95
C ASP A 33 -0.27 -2.67 -0.15
N ALA A 34 0.37 -2.14 0.89
CA ALA A 34 -0.19 -1.02 1.65
C ALA A 34 -0.37 0.24 0.79
N VAL A 35 0.51 0.48 -0.20
CA VAL A 35 0.37 1.59 -1.16
C VAL A 35 -0.81 1.36 -2.10
N ARG A 36 -0.95 0.13 -2.61
CA ARG A 36 -2.07 -0.29 -3.48
C ARG A 36 -3.40 -0.13 -2.76
N GLU A 37 -3.53 -0.72 -1.56
CA GLU A 37 -4.73 -0.63 -0.73
C GLU A 37 -5.06 0.82 -0.35
N ASN A 38 -4.06 1.64 -0.02
CA ASN A 38 -4.31 3.04 0.32
C ASN A 38 -4.81 3.86 -0.89
N ALA A 39 -4.41 3.50 -2.11
CA ALA A 39 -4.91 4.14 -3.31
C ALA A 39 -6.34 3.66 -3.64
N GLU A 40 -6.65 2.38 -3.46
CA GLU A 40 -8.01 1.82 -3.58
C GLU A 40 -8.97 2.52 -2.63
N VAL A 41 -8.65 2.59 -1.33
CA VAL A 41 -9.49 3.28 -0.33
C VAL A 41 -9.74 4.75 -0.68
N GLN A 42 -8.74 5.44 -1.24
CA GLN A 42 -8.91 6.82 -1.68
C GLN A 42 -9.81 6.93 -2.90
N ALA A 43 -9.64 6.05 -3.89
CA ALA A 43 -10.46 6.02 -5.08
C ALA A 43 -11.92 5.68 -4.74
N ASP A 44 -12.16 4.71 -3.86
CA ASP A 44 -13.49 4.32 -3.43
C ASP A 44 -14.20 5.48 -2.70
N ALA A 45 -13.49 6.22 -1.85
CA ALA A 45 -14.04 7.42 -1.22
C ALA A 45 -14.36 8.54 -2.22
N MET A 46 -13.67 8.58 -3.37
CA MET A 46 -13.96 9.52 -4.44
C MET A 46 -15.19 9.08 -5.26
N GLU A 47 -15.34 7.79 -5.52
CA GLU A 47 -16.51 7.21 -6.19
C GLU A 47 -17.77 7.35 -5.34
N GLU A 48 -17.72 7.04 -4.04
CA GLU A 48 -18.87 7.26 -3.14
C GLU A 48 -19.32 8.73 -3.14
N LYS A 49 -18.36 9.66 -3.27
CA LYS A 49 -18.66 11.09 -3.40
C LYS A 49 -19.20 11.46 -4.78
N ALA A 50 -18.75 10.78 -5.84
CA ALA A 50 -19.27 10.96 -7.19
C ALA A 50 -20.75 10.56 -7.23
N ASP A 51 -21.07 9.37 -6.73
CA ASP A 51 -22.43 8.84 -6.60
C ASP A 51 -23.34 9.79 -5.80
N ALA A 52 -22.81 10.35 -4.70
CA ALA A 52 -23.56 11.30 -3.87
C ALA A 52 -23.79 12.66 -4.55
N THR A 53 -23.04 12.97 -5.61
CA THR A 53 -23.17 14.22 -6.36
C THR A 53 -24.25 14.12 -7.43
N ASP A 54 -24.52 12.93 -7.97
CA ASP A 54 -25.70 12.71 -8.78
C ASP A 54 -26.94 12.56 -7.90
N THR A 55 -27.88 13.48 -8.12
CA THR A 55 -29.13 13.55 -7.36
C THR A 55 -30.34 13.31 -8.24
N GLN A 56 -30.13 13.07 -9.54
CA GLN A 56 -31.18 12.88 -10.52
C GLN A 56 -31.21 11.41 -10.95
N VAL A 57 -32.31 10.72 -10.68
CA VAL A 57 -32.49 9.34 -11.17
C VAL A 57 -33.07 9.40 -12.59
N ASP A 58 -32.29 9.93 -13.54
CA ASP A 58 -32.63 9.99 -14.97
C ASP A 58 -31.88 8.95 -15.82
N GLY A 59 -30.94 8.23 -15.20
CA GLY A 59 -30.13 7.18 -15.82
C GLY A 59 -28.96 7.74 -16.65
N LEU A 60 -28.57 8.99 -16.43
CA LEU A 60 -27.44 9.64 -17.07
C LEU A 60 -26.46 10.19 -16.03
N ASP A 61 -25.22 9.74 -16.09
CA ASP A 61 -24.19 10.27 -15.19
C ASP A 61 -23.91 11.74 -15.52
N SER A 62 -23.79 12.55 -14.47
CA SER A 62 -23.52 13.98 -14.64
C SER A 62 -22.07 14.20 -15.11
N THR A 63 -21.79 15.33 -15.78
CA THR A 63 -20.39 15.69 -16.13
C THR A 63 -19.48 15.74 -14.89
N THR A 64 -20.04 16.11 -13.73
CA THR A 64 -19.30 16.22 -12.48
C THR A 64 -18.95 14.85 -11.91
N GLU A 65 -19.91 13.93 -11.87
CA GLU A 65 -19.73 12.53 -11.47
C GLU A 65 -18.68 11.83 -12.33
N ASN A 66 -18.87 11.83 -13.66
CA ASN A 66 -17.91 11.30 -14.62
C ASN A 66 -16.48 11.81 -14.40
N LYS A 67 -16.34 13.09 -14.04
CA LYS A 67 -15.02 13.69 -13.78
C LYS A 67 -14.43 13.17 -12.46
N MET A 68 -15.24 12.98 -11.41
CA MET A 68 -14.77 12.45 -10.14
C MET A 68 -14.37 10.99 -10.25
N GLU A 69 -15.14 10.17 -10.98
CA GLU A 69 -14.79 8.78 -11.29
C GLU A 69 -13.47 8.70 -12.09
N ALA A 70 -13.30 9.55 -13.10
CA ALA A 70 -12.04 9.61 -13.86
C ALA A 70 -10.85 10.00 -12.97
N ASP A 71 -11.06 10.93 -12.03
CA ASP A 71 -10.02 11.29 -11.05
C ASP A 71 -9.73 10.12 -10.10
N ALA A 72 -10.74 9.34 -9.68
CA ALA A 72 -10.61 8.16 -8.82
C ALA A 72 -9.81 7.05 -9.51
N GLN A 73 -10.14 6.77 -10.78
CA GLN A 73 -9.38 5.85 -11.62
C GLN A 73 -7.91 6.26 -11.74
N ALA A 74 -7.64 7.56 -11.94
CA ALA A 74 -6.28 8.08 -11.99
C ALA A 74 -5.53 7.96 -10.64
N VAL A 75 -6.24 7.87 -9.51
CA VAL A 75 -5.63 7.57 -8.20
C VAL A 75 -5.26 6.09 -8.12
N ARG A 76 -6.14 5.17 -8.51
CA ARG A 76 -5.85 3.72 -8.55
C ARG A 76 -4.64 3.43 -9.41
N GLU A 77 -4.62 3.92 -10.66
CA GLU A 77 -3.53 3.67 -11.61
C GLU A 77 -2.18 4.17 -11.09
N LYS A 78 -2.16 5.31 -10.38
CA LYS A 78 -0.92 5.82 -9.75
C LYS A 78 -0.49 4.98 -8.55
N GLY A 79 -1.45 4.47 -7.79
CA GLY A 79 -1.20 3.55 -6.68
C GLY A 79 -0.58 2.24 -7.17
N GLU A 80 -1.23 1.61 -8.15
CA GLU A 80 -0.77 0.40 -8.82
C GLU A 80 0.63 0.59 -9.40
N ALA A 81 0.84 1.60 -10.25
CA ALA A 81 2.14 1.85 -10.86
C ALA A 81 3.27 2.08 -9.83
N LYS A 82 2.93 2.65 -8.67
CA LYS A 82 3.90 2.84 -7.59
C LYS A 82 4.16 1.52 -6.83
N ALA A 83 3.12 0.75 -6.52
CA ALA A 83 3.24 -0.56 -5.89
C ALA A 83 4.07 -1.50 -6.76
N ASP A 84 3.77 -1.57 -8.06
CA ASP A 84 4.51 -2.38 -9.03
C ASP A 84 5.97 -1.96 -9.11
N ALA A 85 6.27 -0.65 -9.09
CA ALA A 85 7.65 -0.18 -9.05
C ALA A 85 8.39 -0.54 -7.75
N MET A 86 7.67 -0.74 -6.64
CA MET A 86 8.22 -1.18 -5.37
C MET A 86 8.48 -2.69 -5.36
N GLU A 87 7.55 -3.49 -5.87
CA GLU A 87 7.70 -4.94 -6.08
C GLU A 87 8.89 -5.22 -7.03
N ASP A 88 8.93 -4.56 -8.20
CA ASP A 88 10.05 -4.64 -9.15
C ASP A 88 11.41 -4.32 -8.53
N ALA A 89 11.44 -3.39 -7.57
CA ALA A 89 12.65 -2.99 -6.87
C ALA A 89 13.04 -3.96 -5.76
N ALA A 90 12.08 -4.68 -5.17
CA ALA A 90 12.32 -5.76 -4.21
C ALA A 90 12.88 -6.99 -4.94
N ASP A 91 12.24 -7.43 -6.03
CA ASP A 91 12.67 -8.53 -6.90
C ASP A 91 14.11 -8.39 -7.42
N ARG A 92 14.55 -7.15 -7.69
CA ARG A 92 15.91 -6.86 -8.15
C ARG A 92 16.95 -6.95 -7.04
N GLN A 93 16.54 -6.88 -5.78
CA GLN A 93 17.42 -6.96 -4.63
C GLN A 93 17.60 -8.40 -4.13
N ASP A 94 16.65 -9.30 -4.44
CA ASP A 94 16.70 -10.74 -4.09
C ASP A 94 17.43 -11.62 -5.13
N LYS A 95 17.87 -11.04 -6.26
CA LYS A 95 18.63 -11.72 -7.33
C LYS A 95 20.14 -11.60 -7.19
#